data_AF-A0A960TU46-F1
#
_entry.id   AF-A0A960TU46-F1
#
_cell.length_a   1.000
_cell.length_b   1.000
_cell.length_c   1.000
_cell.angle_alpha   90.00
_cell.angle_beta   90.00
_cell.angle_gamma   90.00
#
_symmetry.space_group_name_H-M   'P 1'
#
loop_
_entity.id
_entity.type
_entity.pdbx_description
1 polymer ?
#
loop_
_entity_poly.entity_id
_entity_poly.type
_entity_poly.pdbx_seq_one_letter_code
_entity_poly.pdbx_strand_id
1 'polypeptide(L)'
;MTDHALPPTYAQTLRTLIRYAVVLGILGLLIGISYQESAHKLTYAAAPDGLRLQATLPLALVHGHVFTMGVLMPLALAGALVLALKAGGAPLGPRMLATLTRGYLPFAAASMALQLFKGYFILLAVRGGELDMGAVDAAFLGGSAALRYGVYAVVHAGMGITLGTVLVGLWRSLGRRV
;
A
#
# COMPACT_ATOMS: atom_id res chain seq x y z
N MET A 1 4.22 4.52 -38.37
CA MET A 1 3.73 4.49 -36.97
C MET A 1 3.23 5.88 -36.64
N THR A 2 1.93 6.11 -36.74
CA THR A 2 1.32 7.38 -36.31
C THR A 2 1.48 7.50 -34.81
N ASP A 3 2.00 8.65 -34.38
CA ASP A 3 2.22 9.00 -32.98
C ASP A 3 0.84 9.11 -32.30
N HIS A 4 0.33 7.99 -31.78
CA HIS A 4 -0.91 7.99 -31.02
C HIS A 4 -0.64 8.62 -29.66
N ALA A 5 -0.70 9.95 -29.62
CA ALA A 5 -0.75 10.70 -28.39
C ALA A 5 -1.81 10.06 -27.47
N LEU A 6 -1.40 9.73 -26.24
CA LEU A 6 -2.30 9.13 -25.27
C LEU A 6 -3.51 10.05 -25.01
N PRO A 7 -4.71 9.50 -24.77
CA PRO A 7 -5.84 10.30 -24.34
C PRO A 7 -5.44 11.19 -23.15
N PRO A 8 -5.84 12.49 -23.11
CA PRO A 8 -5.41 13.40 -22.05
C PRO A 8 -5.68 12.89 -20.63
N THR A 9 -6.80 12.18 -20.42
CA THR A 9 -7.17 11.55 -19.15
C THR A 9 -6.23 10.42 -18.74
N TYR A 10 -5.68 9.67 -19.70
CA TYR A 10 -4.64 8.68 -19.47
C TYR A 10 -3.35 9.35 -19.05
N ALA A 11 -2.91 10.38 -19.80
CA ALA A 11 -1.68 11.09 -19.49
C ALA A 11 -1.68 11.66 -18.06
N GLN A 12 -2.80 12.23 -17.61
CA GLN A 12 -2.96 12.70 -16.24
C GLN A 12 -2.89 11.54 -15.22
N THR A 13 -3.61 10.45 -15.47
CA THR A 13 -3.65 9.28 -14.58
C THR A 13 -2.27 8.64 -14.44
N LEU A 14 -1.58 8.41 -15.56
CA LEU A 14 -0.22 7.87 -15.60
C LEU A 14 0.75 8.76 -14.81
N ARG A 15 0.68 10.08 -15.02
CA ARG A 15 1.53 11.03 -14.27
C ARG A 15 1.27 10.94 -12.77
N THR A 16 0.01 10.81 -12.35
CA THR A 16 -0.35 10.64 -10.93
C THR A 16 0.22 9.33 -10.37
N LEU A 17 0.06 8.20 -11.08
CA LEU A 17 0.58 6.90 -10.64
C LEU A 17 2.11 6.91 -10.51
N ILE A 18 2.80 7.46 -11.50
CA ILE A 18 4.26 7.53 -11.51
C ILE A 18 4.75 8.45 -10.40
N ARG A 19 4.15 9.64 -10.23
CA ARG A 19 4.51 10.56 -9.13
C ARG A 19 4.26 9.92 -7.78
N TYR A 20 3.14 9.24 -7.62
CA TYR A 20 2.83 8.48 -6.40
C TYR A 20 3.90 7.42 -6.15
N ALA A 21 4.22 6.59 -7.14
CA ALA A 21 5.27 5.56 -7.02
C ALA A 21 6.64 6.13 -6.67
N VAL A 22 7.03 7.27 -7.24
CA VAL A 22 8.29 7.96 -6.90
C VAL A 22 8.28 8.42 -5.45
N VAL A 23 7.20 9.08 -5.01
CA VAL A 23 7.07 9.54 -3.61
C VAL A 23 7.10 8.35 -2.65
N LEU A 24 6.34 7.28 -2.94
CA LEU A 24 6.31 6.09 -2.11
C LEU A 24 7.62 5.30 -2.16
N GLY A 25 8.38 5.37 -3.25
CA GLY A 25 9.73 4.82 -3.33
C GLY A 25 10.69 5.53 -2.38
N ILE A 26 10.68 6.87 -2.36
CA ILE A 26 11.47 7.66 -1.41
C ILE A 26 11.04 7.33 0.03
N LEU A 27 9.74 7.32 0.31
CA LEU A 27 9.23 6.98 1.65
C LEU A 27 9.58 5.54 2.05
N GLY A 28 9.53 4.58 1.12
CA GLY A 28 9.89 3.19 1.35
C GLY A 28 11.36 3.03 1.74
N LEU A 29 12.26 3.78 1.08
CA LEU A 29 13.67 3.84 1.46
C LEU A 29 13.86 4.43 2.86
N LEU A 30 13.20 5.56 3.16
CA LEU A 30 13.25 6.18 4.49
C LEU A 30 12.71 5.25 5.58
N ILE A 31 11.63 4.53 5.31
CA ILE A 31 11.07 3.50 6.22
C ILE A 31 12.08 2.37 6.41
N GLY A 32 12.76 1.92 5.36
CA GLY A 32 13.80 0.90 5.45
C GLY A 32 14.97 1.32 6.34
N ILE A 33 15.46 2.54 6.16
CA ILE A 33 16.50 3.14 7.03
C ILE A 33 16.00 3.24 8.47
N SER A 34 14.77 3.76 8.65
CA SER A 34 14.17 3.92 9.98
C SER A 34 13.99 2.59 10.70
N TYR A 35 13.65 1.52 9.96
CA TYR A 35 13.61 0.16 10.47
C TYR A 35 14.99 -0.32 10.90
N GLN A 36 16.04 -0.14 10.09
CA GLN A 36 17.39 -0.53 10.46
C GLN A 36 17.87 0.19 11.72
N GLU A 37 17.66 1.50 11.80
CA GLU A 37 18.00 2.31 12.97
C GLU A 37 17.20 1.85 14.20
N SER A 38 15.91 1.59 14.03
CA SER A 38 15.06 1.13 15.11
C SER A 38 15.43 -0.28 15.59
N ALA A 39 15.61 -1.24 14.68
CA ALA A 39 15.84 -2.63 15.03
C ALA A 39 17.24 -2.89 15.62
N HIS A 40 18.25 -2.09 15.23
CA HIS A 40 19.64 -2.34 15.61
C HIS A 40 20.16 -1.49 16.78
N LYS A 41 19.67 -0.25 16.96
CA LYS A 41 20.31 0.72 17.88
C LYS A 41 19.56 0.95 19.19
N LEU A 42 18.39 0.35 19.37
CA LEU A 42 17.56 0.60 20.55
C LEU A 42 17.50 -0.68 21.40
N THR A 43 17.98 -0.57 22.64
CA THR A 43 18.05 -1.68 23.60
C THR A 43 16.65 -2.18 23.94
N TYR A 44 16.41 -3.46 23.66
CA TYR A 44 15.27 -4.20 24.19
C TYR A 44 15.66 -4.62 25.61
N ALA A 45 15.03 -4.06 26.64
CA ALA A 45 15.30 -4.47 28.01
C ALA A 45 15.07 -5.99 28.14
N ALA A 46 16.12 -6.78 28.40
CA ALA A 46 16.13 -8.24 28.67
C ALA A 46 15.12 -9.13 27.88
N ALA A 47 14.61 -8.67 26.74
CA ALA A 47 13.52 -9.34 26.04
C ALA A 47 14.07 -10.62 25.41
N PRO A 48 13.37 -11.77 25.54
CA PRO A 48 13.77 -13.00 24.88
C PRO A 48 13.95 -12.79 23.37
N ASP A 49 14.95 -13.41 22.75
CA ASP A 49 15.26 -13.22 21.32
C ASP A 49 14.05 -13.46 20.41
N GLY A 50 13.19 -14.42 20.74
CA GLY A 50 11.94 -14.69 20.02
C GLY A 50 10.96 -13.52 20.04
N LEU A 51 10.85 -12.83 21.18
CA LEU A 51 9.98 -11.66 21.33
C LEU A 51 10.55 -10.47 20.54
N ARG A 52 11.88 -10.31 20.52
CA ARG A 52 12.54 -9.26 19.73
C ARG A 52 12.24 -9.41 18.24
N LEU A 53 12.29 -10.63 17.72
CA LEU A 53 11.94 -10.92 16.33
C LEU A 53 10.46 -10.60 16.05
N GLN A 54 9.56 -11.08 16.91
CA GLN A 54 8.12 -10.82 16.76
C GLN A 54 7.78 -9.32 16.79
N ALA A 55 8.46 -8.54 17.63
CA ALA A 55 8.22 -7.11 17.76
C ALA A 55 8.73 -6.29 16.56
N THR A 56 9.76 -6.78 15.86
CA THR A 56 10.40 -6.08 14.74
C THR A 56 9.86 -6.51 13.38
N LEU A 57 9.34 -7.74 13.26
CA LEU A 57 8.84 -8.29 12.01
C LEU A 57 7.76 -7.42 11.34
N PRO A 58 6.76 -6.85 12.04
CA PRO A 58 5.76 -6.00 11.41
C PRO A 58 6.37 -4.80 10.68
N LEU A 59 7.36 -4.13 11.28
CA LEU A 59 8.05 -2.99 10.66
C LEU A 59 8.88 -3.39 9.44
N ALA A 60 9.53 -4.56 9.48
CA ALA A 60 10.23 -5.11 8.33
C ALA A 60 9.27 -5.35 7.15
N LEU A 61 8.08 -5.89 7.46
CA LEU A 61 7.05 -6.13 6.44
C LEU A 61 6.49 -4.84 5.85
N VAL A 62 6.42 -3.74 6.60
CA VAL A 62 5.93 -2.45 6.07
C VAL A 62 6.78 -1.99 4.90
N HIS A 63 8.11 -2.11 4.98
CA HIS A 63 8.99 -1.76 3.87
C HIS A 63 8.63 -2.52 2.59
N GLY A 64 8.46 -3.84 2.68
CA GLY A 64 8.04 -4.68 1.55
C GLY A 64 6.66 -4.30 1.00
N HIS A 65 5.71 -3.98 1.87
CA HIS A 65 4.36 -3.54 1.49
C HIS A 65 4.37 -2.17 0.79
N VAL A 66 5.22 -1.25 1.23
CA VAL A 66 5.39 0.06 0.59
C VAL A 66 5.90 -0.09 -0.83
N PHE A 67 6.89 -0.94 -1.06
CA PHE A 67 7.39 -1.18 -2.42
C PHE A 67 6.37 -1.91 -3.29
N THR A 68 5.76 -2.98 -2.79
CA THR A 68 4.83 -3.77 -3.60
C THR A 68 3.54 -3.00 -3.94
N MET A 69 2.87 -2.43 -2.94
CA MET A 69 1.59 -1.73 -3.12
C MET A 69 1.75 -0.25 -3.47
N GLY A 70 2.78 0.41 -2.94
CA GLY A 70 2.99 1.84 -3.13
C GLY A 70 3.78 2.19 -4.39
N VAL A 71 4.61 1.27 -4.91
CA VAL A 71 5.52 1.52 -6.03
C VAL A 71 5.22 0.60 -7.21
N LEU A 72 5.40 -0.71 -7.04
CA LEU A 72 5.33 -1.68 -8.13
C LEU A 72 3.91 -1.78 -8.70
N MET A 73 2.88 -1.85 -7.85
CA MET A 73 1.50 -1.96 -8.31
C MET A 73 1.02 -0.72 -9.10
N PRO A 74 1.22 0.53 -8.66
CA PRO A 74 0.92 1.72 -9.47
C PRO A 74 1.65 1.74 -10.82
N LEU A 75 2.93 1.34 -10.85
CA LEU A 75 3.69 1.25 -12.10
C LEU A 75 3.16 0.14 -13.01
N ALA A 76 2.80 -1.01 -12.45
CA ALA A 76 2.19 -2.11 -13.19
C ALA A 76 0.84 -1.70 -13.79
N LEU A 77 0.00 -0.99 -13.03
CA LEU A 77 -1.28 -0.45 -13.51
C LEU A 77 -1.08 0.61 -14.59
N ALA A 78 -0.09 1.49 -14.45
CA ALA A 78 0.29 2.44 -15.48
C ALA A 78 0.72 1.74 -16.77
N GLY A 79 1.57 0.72 -16.66
CA GLY A 79 1.99 -0.11 -17.78
C GLY A 79 0.82 -0.84 -18.44
N ALA A 80 -0.06 -1.46 -17.65
CA ALA A 80 -1.23 -2.19 -18.13
C ALA A 80 -2.18 -1.28 -18.93
N LEU A 81 -2.40 -0.03 -18.50
CA LEU A 81 -3.20 0.95 -19.25
C LEU A 81 -2.63 1.22 -20.64
N VAL A 82 -1.31 1.43 -20.73
CA VAL A 82 -0.64 1.71 -22.02
C VAL A 82 -0.63 0.46 -22.90
N LEU A 83 -0.32 -0.70 -22.33
CA LEU A 83 -0.26 -1.96 -23.06
C LEU A 83 -1.64 -2.37 -23.59
N ALA A 84 -2.71 -2.17 -22.81
CA ALA A 84 -4.07 -2.46 -23.26
C ALA A 84 -4.47 -1.63 -24.49
N LEU A 85 -4.16 -0.32 -24.49
CA LEU A 85 -4.39 0.53 -25.66
C LEU A 85 -3.57 0.08 -26.86
N LYS A 86 -2.27 -0.22 -26.67
CA LYS A 86 -1.40 -0.70 -27.75
C LYS A 86 -1.84 -2.05 -28.32
N ALA A 87 -2.49 -2.87 -27.50
CA ALA A 87 -3.09 -4.14 -27.93
C ALA A 87 -4.44 -3.98 -28.65
N GLY A 88 -4.91 -2.75 -28.89
CA GLY A 88 -6.18 -2.47 -29.56
C GLY A 88 -7.40 -2.48 -28.63
N GLY A 89 -7.19 -2.46 -27.31
CA GLY A 89 -8.26 -2.37 -26.33
C GLY A 89 -8.90 -0.97 -26.29
N ALA A 90 -10.19 -0.92 -25.99
CA ALA A 90 -10.92 0.34 -25.87
C ALA A 90 -10.47 1.19 -24.68
N PRO A 91 -10.40 2.53 -24.81
CA PRO A 91 -10.02 3.38 -23.69
C PRO A 91 -11.02 3.30 -22.54
N LEU A 92 -10.51 3.01 -21.34
CA LEU A 92 -11.23 3.15 -20.08
C LEU A 92 -11.78 4.57 -19.88
N GLY A 93 -13.03 4.66 -19.44
CA GLY A 93 -13.69 5.93 -19.16
C GLY A 93 -13.14 6.66 -17.91
N PRO A 94 -13.43 7.96 -17.76
CA PRO A 94 -12.88 8.81 -16.71
C PRO A 94 -13.24 8.35 -15.30
N ARG A 95 -14.43 7.76 -15.09
CA ARG A 95 -14.84 7.22 -13.78
C ARG A 95 -13.92 6.08 -13.33
N MET A 96 -13.53 5.20 -14.25
CA MET A 96 -12.65 4.06 -13.95
C MET A 96 -11.24 4.52 -13.59
N LEU A 97 -10.72 5.49 -14.35
CA LEU A 97 -9.43 6.12 -14.05
C LEU A 97 -9.47 6.86 -12.69
N ALA A 98 -10.60 7.49 -12.36
CA ALA A 98 -10.79 8.12 -11.06
C ALA A 98 -10.82 7.09 -9.91
N THR A 99 -11.40 5.90 -10.11
CA THR A 99 -11.35 4.79 -9.12
C THR A 99 -9.91 4.40 -8.79
N LEU A 100 -9.01 4.45 -9.78
CA LEU A 100 -7.59 4.22 -9.56
C LEU A 100 -6.96 5.29 -8.66
N THR A 101 -7.11 6.57 -9.03
CA THR A 101 -6.40 7.67 -8.36
C THR A 101 -7.04 8.13 -7.06
N ARG A 102 -8.36 8.01 -6.93
CA ARG A 102 -9.15 8.47 -5.77
C ARG A 102 -9.68 7.31 -4.92
N GLY A 103 -9.57 6.08 -5.40
CA GLY A 103 -9.91 4.87 -4.66
C GLY A 103 -8.66 4.11 -4.24
N TYR A 104 -8.02 3.45 -5.19
CA TYR A 104 -6.90 2.56 -4.89
C TYR A 104 -5.74 3.28 -4.18
N LEU A 105 -5.26 4.42 -4.69
CA LEU A 105 -4.10 5.10 -4.10
C LEU A 105 -4.31 5.58 -2.65
N PRO A 106 -5.44 6.23 -2.29
CA PRO A 106 -5.73 6.57 -0.90
C PRO A 106 -5.84 5.35 0.02
N PHE A 107 -6.49 4.27 -0.43
CA PHE A 107 -6.62 3.06 0.40
C PHE A 107 -5.28 2.32 0.55
N ALA A 108 -4.44 2.28 -0.49
CA ALA A 108 -3.08 1.77 -0.39
C ALA A 108 -2.27 2.59 0.62
N ALA A 109 -2.34 3.93 0.55
CA ALA A 109 -1.69 4.82 1.50
C ALA A 109 -2.17 4.60 2.94
N ALA A 110 -3.49 4.48 3.14
CA ALA A 110 -4.07 4.20 4.45
C ALA A 110 -3.63 2.83 4.98
N SER A 111 -3.53 1.81 4.13
CA SER A 111 -3.04 0.48 4.52
C SER A 111 -1.59 0.54 4.99
N MET A 112 -0.72 1.23 4.26
CA MET A 112 0.68 1.43 4.65
C MET A 112 0.81 2.21 5.95
N ALA A 113 0.04 3.28 6.12
CA ALA A 113 0.02 4.06 7.36
C ALA A 113 -0.44 3.22 8.57
N LEU A 114 -1.48 2.40 8.41
CA LEU A 114 -1.99 1.54 9.47
C LEU A 114 -1.00 0.44 9.84
N GLN A 115 -0.31 -0.15 8.86
CA GLN A 115 0.74 -1.12 9.11
C GLN A 115 1.94 -0.50 9.82
N LEU A 116 2.36 0.71 9.41
CA LEU A 116 3.43 1.45 10.06
C LEU A 116 3.07 1.78 11.51
N PHE A 117 1.85 2.25 11.74
CA PHE A 117 1.33 2.53 13.07
C PHE A 117 1.29 1.27 13.94
N LYS A 118 0.75 0.15 13.44
CA LYS A 118 0.75 -1.13 14.16
C LYS A 118 2.17 -1.60 14.47
N GLY A 119 3.09 -1.50 13.52
CA GLY A 119 4.46 -1.91 13.70
C GLY A 119 5.19 -1.11 14.79
N TYR A 120 5.06 0.21 14.77
CA TYR A 120 5.63 1.05 15.82
C TYR A 120 4.94 0.86 17.17
N PHE A 121 3.62 0.69 17.19
CA PHE A 121 2.88 0.42 18.43
C PHE A 121 3.41 -0.83 19.12
N ILE A 122 3.54 -1.94 18.38
CA ILE A 122 4.10 -3.20 18.90
C ILE A 122 5.54 -2.99 19.39
N LEU A 123 6.38 -2.37 18.55
CA LEU A 123 7.79 -2.14 18.89
C LEU A 123 7.95 -1.33 20.18
N LEU A 124 7.18 -0.25 20.33
CA LEU A 124 7.24 0.62 21.49
C LEU A 124 6.68 -0.04 22.75
N ALA A 125 5.61 -0.83 22.64
CA ALA A 125 5.08 -1.58 23.78
C ALA A 125 6.10 -2.56 24.35
N VAL A 126 6.74 -3.36 23.48
CA VAL A 126 7.77 -4.32 23.89
C VAL A 126 9.00 -3.61 24.47
N ARG A 127 9.39 -2.47 23.92
CA ARG A 127 10.46 -1.64 24.52
C ARG A 127 10.09 -1.04 25.87
N GLY A 128 8.80 -0.75 26.08
CA GLY A 128 8.26 -0.31 27.36
C GLY A 128 8.24 -1.42 28.43
N GLY A 129 8.63 -2.65 28.07
CA GLY A 129 8.71 -3.79 28.98
C GLY A 129 7.50 -4.72 28.92
N GLU A 130 6.55 -4.49 28.02
CA GLU A 130 5.43 -5.42 27.83
C GLU A 130 5.92 -6.69 27.11
N LEU A 131 5.72 -7.85 27.72
CA LEU A 131 6.17 -9.14 27.20
C LEU A 131 4.99 -10.01 26.72
N ASP A 132 3.77 -9.66 27.09
CA ASP A 132 2.55 -10.33 26.63
C ASP A 132 2.05 -9.72 25.32
N MET A 133 2.35 -10.39 24.19
CA MET A 133 1.90 -9.98 22.87
C MET A 133 0.37 -9.99 22.71
N GLY A 134 -0.35 -10.77 23.51
CA GLY A 134 -1.81 -10.75 23.56
C GLY A 134 -2.30 -9.43 24.15
N ALA A 135 -1.70 -8.97 25.26
CA ALA A 135 -2.01 -7.68 25.86
C ALA A 135 -1.67 -6.52 24.92
N VAL A 136 -0.52 -6.58 24.22
CA VAL A 136 -0.16 -5.59 23.18
C VAL A 136 -1.24 -5.54 22.09
N ASP A 137 -1.59 -6.65 21.46
CA ASP A 137 -2.59 -6.65 20.38
C ASP A 137 -3.98 -6.21 20.88
N ALA A 138 -4.34 -6.55 22.11
CA ALA A 138 -5.58 -6.12 22.76
C ALA A 138 -5.61 -4.63 23.08
N ALA A 139 -4.46 -3.99 23.31
CA ALA A 139 -4.36 -2.54 23.56
C ALA A 139 -4.31 -1.70 22.28
N PHE A 140 -4.07 -2.32 21.11
CA PHE A 140 -3.97 -1.61 19.83
C PHE A 140 -5.24 -0.79 19.54
N LEU A 141 -5.06 0.46 19.09
CA LEU A 141 -6.14 1.43 18.87
C LEU A 141 -7.00 1.67 20.13
N GLY A 142 -6.35 1.73 21.30
CA GLY A 142 -7.01 1.93 22.60
C GLY A 142 -7.86 0.74 23.03
N GLY A 143 -7.62 -0.43 22.45
CA GLY A 143 -8.35 -1.68 22.70
C GLY A 143 -9.78 -1.74 22.18
N SER A 144 -10.18 -0.79 21.35
CA SER A 144 -11.48 -0.84 20.68
C SER A 144 -11.46 -1.83 19.52
N ALA A 145 -12.06 -3.01 19.74
CA ALA A 145 -12.25 -4.02 18.69
C ALA A 145 -13.05 -3.46 17.50
N ALA A 146 -14.09 -2.67 17.76
CA ALA A 146 -14.91 -2.04 16.73
C ALA A 146 -14.09 -1.09 15.85
N LEU A 147 -13.26 -0.23 16.45
CA LEU A 147 -12.38 0.67 15.71
C LEU A 147 -11.35 -0.12 14.90
N ARG A 148 -10.71 -1.11 15.52
CA ARG A 148 -9.71 -1.96 14.88
C ARG A 148 -10.28 -2.65 13.64
N TYR A 149 -11.35 -3.42 13.80
CA TYR A 149 -11.94 -4.15 12.68
C TYR A 149 -12.57 -3.23 11.65
N GLY A 150 -13.21 -2.14 12.08
CA GLY A 150 -13.81 -1.16 11.17
C GLY A 150 -12.77 -0.52 10.25
N VAL A 151 -11.67 -0.01 10.81
CA VAL A 151 -10.60 0.61 10.01
C VAL A 151 -9.94 -0.41 9.08
N TYR A 152 -9.59 -1.61 9.58
CA TYR A 152 -8.99 -2.65 8.73
C TYR A 152 -9.92 -3.05 7.59
N ALA A 153 -11.20 -3.26 7.88
CA ALA A 153 -12.20 -3.66 6.89
C ALA A 153 -12.37 -2.60 5.82
N VAL A 154 -12.58 -1.33 6.20
CA VAL A 154 -12.77 -0.23 5.24
C VAL A 154 -11.55 -0.05 4.35
N VAL A 155 -10.36 -0.06 4.93
CA VAL A 155 -9.12 0.17 4.18
C VAL A 155 -8.82 -1.00 3.23
N HIS A 156 -8.89 -2.25 3.71
CA HIS A 156 -8.58 -3.42 2.88
C HIS A 156 -9.66 -3.68 1.83
N ALA A 157 -10.93 -3.65 2.22
CA ALA A 157 -12.03 -3.87 1.28
C ALA A 157 -12.08 -2.73 0.25
N GLY A 158 -11.90 -1.47 0.68
CA GLY A 158 -11.83 -0.33 -0.22
C GLY A 158 -10.72 -0.47 -1.26
N MET A 159 -9.51 -0.88 -0.83
CA MET A 159 -8.40 -1.16 -1.74
C MET A 159 -8.74 -2.29 -2.73
N GLY A 160 -9.27 -3.41 -2.24
CA GLY A 160 -9.64 -4.57 -3.06
C GLY A 160 -10.74 -4.27 -4.08
N ILE A 161 -11.80 -3.59 -3.66
CA ILE A 161 -12.92 -3.19 -4.54
C ILE A 161 -12.45 -2.24 -5.62
N THR A 162 -11.67 -1.22 -5.26
CA THR A 162 -11.21 -0.20 -6.22
C THR A 162 -10.23 -0.80 -7.23
N LEU A 163 -9.29 -1.63 -6.79
CA LEU A 163 -8.39 -2.37 -7.68
C LEU A 163 -9.16 -3.35 -8.58
N GLY A 164 -10.06 -4.16 -8.01
CA GLY A 164 -10.85 -5.13 -8.76
C GLY A 164 -11.73 -4.50 -9.83
N THR A 165 -12.33 -3.35 -9.53
CA THR A 165 -13.15 -2.58 -10.48
C THR A 165 -12.32 -2.15 -11.70
N VAL A 166 -11.10 -1.66 -11.49
CA VAL A 166 -10.17 -1.29 -12.57
C VAL A 166 -9.74 -2.51 -13.37
N LEU A 167 -9.37 -3.62 -12.71
CA LEU A 167 -8.93 -4.83 -13.39
C LEU A 167 -10.04 -5.42 -14.27
N VAL A 168 -11.29 -5.43 -13.81
CA VAL A 168 -12.45 -5.82 -14.63
C VAL A 168 -12.65 -4.85 -15.79
N GLY A 169 -12.42 -3.55 -15.58
CA GLY A 169 -12.43 -2.55 -16.64
C GLY A 169 -11.38 -2.85 -17.73
N LEU A 170 -10.13 -3.08 -17.33
CA LEU A 170 -9.02 -3.44 -18.22
C LEU A 170 -9.33 -4.71 -19.01
N TRP A 171 -9.83 -5.75 -18.34
CA TRP A 171 -10.25 -6.99 -19.00
C TRP A 171 -11.31 -6.75 -20.08
N ARG A 172 -12.35 -5.97 -19.76
CA ARG A 172 -13.42 -5.63 -20.72
C ARG A 172 -12.93 -4.76 -21.87
N SER A 173 -11.96 -3.88 -21.62
CA SER A 173 -11.32 -3.05 -22.63
C SER A 173 -10.68 -3.90 -23.73
N LEU A 174 -9.95 -4.96 -23.36
CA LEU A 174 -9.31 -5.89 -24.30
C LEU A 174 -10.30 -6.71 -25.14
N GLY A 175 -11.51 -6.97 -24.61
CA GLY A 175 -12.56 -7.70 -25.34
C GLY A 175 -13.34 -6.84 -26.35
N ARG A 176 -13.24 -5.51 -26.25
CA ARG A 176 -13.90 -4.56 -27.16
C ARG A 176 -12.86 -3.99 -28.11
N ARG A 177 -12.81 -4.53 -29.33
CA ARG A 177 -11.98 -3.96 -30.39
C ARG A 177 -12.56 -2.59 -30.79
N VAL A 178 -11.71 -1.58 -30.85
CA VAL A 178 -12.01 -0.25 -31.44
C VAL A 178 -11.77 -0.31 -32.94
#